data_AF-A0A379B2C7-F1
#
_entry.id   AF-A0A379B2C7-F1
#
_cell.length_a   1.000
_cell.length_b   1.000
_cell.length_c   1.000
_cell.angle_alpha   90.00
_cell.angle_beta   90.00
_cell.angle_gamma   90.00
#
_symmetry.space_group_name_H-M   'P 1'
#
loop_
_entity.id
_entity.type
_entity.pdbx_description
1 polymer ?
#
loop_
_entity_poly.entity_id
_entity_poly.type
_entity_poly.pdbx_seq_one_letter_code
_entity_poly.pdbx_strand_id
1 'polypeptide(L)'
;MNNEIQALINEAVLNILKNSSSEKKLKNLIDKHDVKIHFVPRNYRIFGGILQSMNIQFGNFLEAFMTLLIKSDGRYTILEDYSGKKSNSFQLSTQNDTRIDNFISSCQYNDINIDEEFPKLLQAIANDDDPNLSSIKHDIDILFQNKQTGDIYFLEVKYNDDHDTGKFVDINRKFIKTYAYLVREFPKNKIKPILFFFNNKKMKGNIYIPELTNIRRGKAFFEEFLRIKYEDVDSYMRNLSESPENIKAFDDLYKKIMSIRH
;
A
#
# COMPACT_ATOMS: atom_id res chain seq x y z
N MET A 1 19.31 -8.78 -10.70
CA MET A 1 17.84 -8.74 -10.94
C MET A 1 17.44 -9.50 -12.20
N ASN A 2 16.36 -10.28 -12.16
CA ASN A 2 15.83 -11.02 -13.33
C ASN A 2 15.32 -10.04 -14.40
N ASN A 3 15.57 -10.34 -15.69
CA ASN A 3 15.12 -9.56 -16.85
C ASN A 3 13.59 -9.35 -16.87
N GLU A 4 12.81 -10.32 -16.40
CA GLU A 4 11.34 -10.20 -16.32
C GLU A 4 10.90 -9.08 -15.36
N ILE A 5 11.60 -8.94 -14.23
CA ILE A 5 11.32 -7.92 -13.22
C ILE A 5 11.68 -6.53 -13.76
N GLN A 6 12.82 -6.42 -14.46
CA GLN A 6 13.22 -5.18 -15.13
C GLN A 6 12.21 -4.76 -16.21
N ALA A 7 11.77 -5.71 -17.04
CA ALA A 7 10.78 -5.48 -18.09
C ALA A 7 9.46 -4.97 -17.49
N LEU A 8 8.98 -5.60 -16.40
CA LEU A 8 7.76 -5.16 -15.73
C LEU A 8 7.89 -3.75 -15.14
N ILE A 9 9.02 -3.43 -14.51
CA ILE A 9 9.26 -2.07 -13.99
C ILE A 9 9.21 -1.05 -15.12
N ASN A 10 9.91 -1.32 -16.24
CA ASN A 10 9.93 -0.41 -17.38
C ASN A 10 8.55 -0.22 -18.00
N GLU A 11 7.80 -1.31 -18.19
CA GLU A 11 6.45 -1.26 -18.74
C GLU A 11 5.52 -0.45 -17.83
N ALA A 12 5.60 -0.65 -16.52
CA ALA A 12 4.79 0.10 -15.56
C ALA A 12 5.09 1.59 -15.59
N VAL A 13 6.37 1.99 -15.62
CA VAL A 13 6.77 3.41 -15.73
C VAL A 13 6.20 4.03 -17.01
N LEU A 14 6.35 3.35 -18.15
CA LEU A 14 5.80 3.80 -19.43
C LEU A 14 4.27 3.93 -19.39
N ASN A 15 3.57 2.98 -18.77
CA ASN A 15 2.13 3.00 -18.64
C ASN A 15 1.64 4.13 -17.72
N ILE A 16 2.33 4.40 -16.61
CA ILE A 16 2.03 5.53 -15.71
C ILE A 16 2.20 6.85 -16.45
N LEU A 17 3.28 7.01 -17.22
CA LEU A 17 3.53 8.22 -18.03
C LEU A 17 2.42 8.43 -19.07
N LYS A 18 2.09 7.40 -19.85
CA LYS A 18 1.04 7.45 -20.88
C LYS A 18 -0.34 7.76 -20.28
N ASN A 19 -0.73 7.06 -19.22
CA ASN A 19 -2.04 7.21 -18.60
C ASN A 19 -2.22 8.59 -17.96
N SER A 20 -1.16 9.12 -17.33
CA SER A 20 -1.20 10.41 -16.62
C SER A 20 -1.20 11.61 -17.56
N SER A 21 -0.67 11.45 -18.77
CA SER A 21 -0.59 12.49 -19.80
C SER A 21 -1.66 12.39 -20.90
N SER A 22 -2.64 11.48 -20.72
CA SER A 22 -3.77 11.31 -21.65
C SER A 22 -4.58 12.60 -21.82
N GLU A 23 -5.06 12.86 -23.03
CA GLU A 23 -5.83 14.07 -23.37
C GLU A 23 -7.06 14.24 -22.48
N LYS A 24 -7.76 13.13 -22.19
CA LYS A 24 -8.92 13.13 -21.30
C LYS A 24 -8.57 13.61 -19.89
N LYS A 25 -7.49 13.09 -19.28
CA LYS A 25 -7.05 13.54 -17.94
C LYS A 25 -6.59 14.99 -17.98
N LEU A 26 -5.85 15.37 -19.02
CA LEU A 26 -5.36 16.73 -19.19
C LEU A 26 -6.52 17.73 -19.29
N LYS A 27 -7.54 17.43 -20.10
CA LYS A 27 -8.76 18.23 -20.22
C LYS A 27 -9.48 18.38 -18.87
N ASN A 28 -9.67 17.28 -18.14
CA ASN A 28 -10.32 17.34 -16.82
C ASN A 28 -9.53 18.21 -15.82
N LEU A 29 -8.19 18.16 -15.85
CA LEU A 29 -7.35 19.01 -15.00
C LEU A 29 -7.44 20.48 -15.41
N ILE A 30 -7.42 20.76 -16.71
CA ILE A 30 -7.63 22.09 -17.28
C ILE A 30 -8.95 22.67 -16.76
N ASP A 31 -10.06 21.98 -17.00
CA ASP A 31 -11.41 22.42 -16.63
C ASP A 31 -11.50 22.68 -15.11
N LYS A 32 -10.90 21.80 -14.30
CA LYS A 32 -10.86 21.93 -12.83
C LYS A 32 -10.04 23.12 -12.35
N HIS A 33 -9.00 23.53 -13.08
CA HIS A 33 -8.08 24.60 -12.66
C HIS A 33 -8.42 25.96 -13.25
N ASP A 34 -9.17 26.02 -14.36
CA ASP A 34 -9.63 27.28 -14.98
C ASP A 34 -10.59 28.06 -14.11
N VAL A 35 -11.44 27.37 -13.34
CA VAL A 35 -12.42 28.02 -12.46
C VAL A 35 -11.87 28.41 -11.09
N LYS A 36 -10.61 28.08 -10.79
CA LYS A 36 -10.03 28.26 -9.45
C LYS A 36 -9.24 29.55 -9.33
N ILE A 37 -9.68 30.44 -8.44
CA ILE A 37 -8.93 31.60 -7.98
C ILE A 37 -7.73 31.11 -7.13
N HIS A 38 -6.50 31.35 -7.58
CA HIS A 38 -5.28 30.92 -6.89
C HIS A 38 -4.07 31.74 -7.35
N PHE A 39 -3.09 31.95 -6.47
CA PHE A 39 -1.84 32.66 -6.80
C PHE A 39 -0.84 31.84 -7.65
N VAL A 40 -0.99 30.51 -7.71
CA VAL A 40 -0.07 29.63 -8.46
C VAL A 40 -0.58 29.58 -9.89
N PRO A 41 0.26 29.82 -10.92
CA PRO A 41 -0.22 29.88 -12.29
C PRO A 41 -0.85 28.56 -12.71
N ARG A 42 -1.89 28.66 -13.55
CA ARG A 42 -2.72 27.53 -13.99
C ARG A 42 -1.90 26.33 -14.49
N ASN A 43 -0.94 26.54 -15.39
CA ASN A 43 -0.20 25.44 -16.01
C ASN A 43 0.68 24.68 -14.99
N TYR A 44 1.22 25.35 -13.97
CA TYR A 44 1.91 24.68 -12.87
C TYR A 44 0.96 23.86 -12.00
N ARG A 45 -0.27 24.33 -11.76
CA ARG A 45 -1.29 23.55 -11.03
C ARG A 45 -1.71 22.31 -11.81
N ILE A 46 -1.86 22.42 -13.14
CA ILE A 46 -2.13 21.27 -14.02
C ILE A 46 -0.97 20.26 -13.95
N PHE A 47 0.27 20.73 -14.08
CA PHE A 47 1.46 19.86 -14.00
C PHE A 47 1.55 19.17 -12.64
N GLY A 48 1.38 19.91 -11.54
CA GLY A 48 1.32 19.33 -10.20
C GLY A 48 0.22 18.28 -10.04
N GLY A 49 -0.96 18.50 -10.63
CA GLY A 49 -2.04 17.52 -10.66
C GLY A 49 -1.68 16.22 -11.41
N ILE A 50 -0.91 16.34 -12.50
CA ILE A 50 -0.41 15.18 -13.25
C ILE A 50 0.59 14.39 -12.42
N LEU A 51 1.57 15.07 -11.80
CA LEU A 51 2.56 14.42 -10.93
C LEU A 51 1.90 13.73 -9.73
N GLN A 52 0.89 14.36 -9.13
CA GLN A 52 0.10 13.74 -8.07
C GLN A 52 -0.63 12.48 -8.58
N SER A 53 -1.20 12.51 -9.79
CA SER A 53 -1.83 11.33 -10.40
C SER A 53 -0.82 10.20 -10.66
N MET A 54 0.42 10.53 -11.00
CA MET A 54 1.50 9.54 -11.16
C MET A 54 1.86 8.90 -9.81
N ASN A 55 1.97 9.68 -8.73
CA ASN A 55 2.25 9.15 -7.39
C ASN A 55 1.17 8.16 -6.91
N ILE A 56 -0.10 8.47 -7.18
CA ILE A 56 -1.21 7.54 -6.86
C ILE A 56 -1.07 6.25 -7.66
N GLN A 57 -0.80 6.35 -8.97
CA GLN A 57 -0.62 5.17 -9.81
C GLN A 57 0.63 4.36 -9.45
N PHE A 58 1.67 5.02 -8.93
CA PHE A 58 2.85 4.34 -8.42
C PHE A 58 2.52 3.48 -7.19
N GLY A 59 1.63 3.93 -6.30
CA GLY A 59 1.09 3.11 -5.22
C GLY A 59 0.45 1.81 -5.74
N ASN A 60 -0.46 1.92 -6.71
CA ASN A 60 -1.09 0.75 -7.34
C ASN A 60 -0.07 -0.16 -8.05
N PHE A 61 0.97 0.44 -8.67
CA PHE A 61 2.06 -0.33 -9.26
C PHE A 61 2.82 -1.13 -8.21
N LEU A 62 3.10 -0.57 -7.02
CA LEU A 62 3.80 -1.29 -5.96
C LEU A 62 3.03 -2.55 -5.53
N GLU A 63 1.71 -2.49 -5.42
CA GLU A 63 0.88 -3.67 -5.09
C GLU A 63 1.04 -4.77 -6.15
N ALA A 64 0.94 -4.41 -7.44
CA ALA A 64 1.12 -5.35 -8.55
C ALA A 64 2.56 -5.90 -8.62
N PHE A 65 3.55 -5.03 -8.40
CA PHE A 65 4.96 -5.37 -8.39
C PHE A 65 5.28 -6.36 -7.26
N MET A 66 4.86 -6.07 -6.03
CA MET A 66 5.05 -6.97 -4.89
C MET A 66 4.33 -8.30 -5.09
N THR A 67 3.13 -8.28 -5.67
CA THR A 67 2.42 -9.52 -6.04
C THR A 67 3.24 -10.37 -6.99
N LEU A 68 3.84 -9.77 -8.02
CA LEU A 68 4.72 -10.49 -8.93
C LEU A 68 5.93 -11.06 -8.19
N LEU A 69 6.63 -10.25 -7.37
CA LEU A 69 7.81 -10.72 -6.64
C LEU A 69 7.50 -11.94 -5.76
N ILE A 70 6.37 -11.91 -5.04
CA ILE A 70 5.92 -13.02 -4.18
C ILE A 70 5.58 -14.25 -5.02
N LYS A 71 4.91 -14.09 -6.17
CA LYS A 71 4.63 -15.19 -7.12
C LYS A 71 5.92 -15.83 -7.62
N SER A 72 6.88 -15.01 -8.05
CA SER A 72 8.15 -15.44 -8.64
C SER A 72 9.07 -16.17 -7.65
N ASP A 73 8.89 -15.94 -6.35
CA ASP A 73 9.65 -16.64 -5.31
C ASP A 73 9.35 -18.16 -5.29
N GLY A 74 8.12 -18.55 -5.65
CA GLY A 74 7.68 -19.94 -5.78
C GLY A 74 7.26 -20.61 -4.49
N ARG A 75 7.66 -20.11 -3.30
CA ARG A 75 7.24 -20.64 -1.98
C ARG A 75 5.77 -20.34 -1.64
N TYR A 76 5.18 -19.35 -2.31
CA TYR A 76 3.86 -18.81 -1.97
C TYR A 76 2.86 -18.99 -3.10
N THR A 77 1.58 -19.03 -2.74
CA THR A 77 0.43 -18.95 -3.64
C THR A 77 -0.34 -17.68 -3.31
N ILE A 78 -0.64 -16.85 -4.32
CA ILE A 78 -1.51 -15.68 -4.13
C ILE A 78 -2.96 -16.14 -4.06
N LEU A 79 -3.72 -15.63 -3.09
CA LEU A 79 -5.16 -15.85 -2.98
C LEU A 79 -5.88 -14.83 -3.88
N GLU A 80 -5.99 -15.15 -5.17
CA GLU A 80 -6.50 -14.28 -6.25
C GLU A 80 -7.97 -13.88 -6.09
N ASP A 81 -8.75 -14.67 -5.35
CA ASP A 81 -10.16 -14.37 -5.06
C ASP A 81 -10.32 -13.13 -4.18
N TYR A 82 -9.24 -12.72 -3.48
CA TYR A 82 -9.24 -11.60 -2.55
C TYR A 82 -8.21 -10.52 -2.91
N SER A 83 -7.00 -10.93 -3.30
CA SER A 83 -5.85 -10.03 -3.51
C SER A 83 -6.08 -9.07 -4.68
N GLY A 84 -5.92 -7.77 -4.45
CA GLY A 84 -6.14 -6.73 -5.46
C GLY A 84 -7.60 -6.62 -5.95
N LYS A 85 -8.53 -7.36 -5.33
CA LYS A 85 -9.96 -7.28 -5.64
C LYS A 85 -10.59 -6.14 -4.85
N LYS A 86 -11.48 -5.42 -5.53
CA LYS A 86 -12.26 -4.35 -4.94
C LYS A 86 -13.54 -4.89 -4.32
N SER A 87 -13.89 -4.36 -3.15
CA SER A 87 -15.17 -4.58 -2.49
C SER A 87 -15.45 -6.06 -2.18
N ASN A 88 -14.44 -6.77 -1.67
CA ASN A 88 -14.64 -8.10 -1.10
C ASN A 88 -15.64 -8.01 0.06
N SER A 89 -16.49 -9.02 0.21
CA SER A 89 -17.49 -9.06 1.27
C SER A 89 -16.92 -9.80 2.47
N PHE A 90 -16.78 -9.11 3.60
CA PHE A 90 -16.36 -9.73 4.85
C PHE A 90 -17.42 -9.56 5.93
N GLN A 91 -17.23 -10.27 7.05
CA GLN A 91 -18.03 -10.15 8.25
C GLN A 91 -17.17 -9.61 9.39
N LEU A 92 -17.72 -8.67 10.15
CA LEU A 92 -17.13 -8.18 11.39
C LEU A 92 -18.18 -8.19 12.49
N SER A 93 -17.84 -8.76 13.64
CA SER A 93 -18.64 -8.67 14.84
C SER A 93 -18.60 -7.26 15.44
N THR A 94 -19.71 -6.81 16.03
CA THR A 94 -19.75 -5.58 16.82
C THR A 94 -18.69 -5.56 17.92
N GLN A 95 -18.46 -6.70 18.58
CA GLN A 95 -17.46 -6.81 19.65
C GLN A 95 -16.04 -6.53 19.15
N ASN A 96 -15.59 -7.17 18.07
CA ASN A 96 -14.29 -6.83 17.46
C ASN A 96 -14.20 -5.38 17.01
N ASP A 97 -15.26 -4.82 16.41
CA ASP A 97 -15.23 -3.43 15.95
C ASP A 97 -14.93 -2.47 17.11
N THR A 98 -15.67 -2.63 18.22
CA THR A 98 -15.47 -1.86 19.45
C THR A 98 -14.11 -2.14 20.10
N ARG A 99 -13.66 -3.40 20.14
CA ARG A 99 -12.35 -3.79 20.69
C ARG A 99 -11.21 -3.08 19.98
N ILE A 100 -11.27 -3.03 18.64
CA ILE A 100 -10.25 -2.38 17.82
C ILE A 100 -10.27 -0.87 18.02
N ASP A 101 -11.44 -0.24 18.03
CA ASP A 101 -11.54 1.20 18.25
C ASP A 101 -11.07 1.61 19.65
N ASN A 102 -11.38 0.81 20.68
CA ASN A 102 -10.86 1.01 22.03
C ASN A 102 -9.33 0.86 22.10
N PHE A 103 -8.75 -0.12 21.42
CA PHE A 103 -7.30 -0.27 21.34
C PHE A 103 -6.64 0.96 20.71
N ILE A 104 -7.16 1.40 19.55
CA ILE A 104 -6.66 2.60 18.86
C ILE A 104 -6.72 3.82 19.76
N SER A 105 -7.85 4.06 20.44
CA SER A 105 -7.98 5.17 21.38
C SER A 105 -7.01 5.04 22.54
N SER A 106 -6.85 3.83 23.09
CA SER A 106 -5.94 3.62 24.23
C SER A 106 -4.49 3.95 23.84
N CYS A 107 -4.03 3.57 22.65
CA CYS A 107 -2.70 3.93 22.13
C CYS A 107 -2.50 5.45 21.99
N GLN A 108 -3.58 6.22 21.78
CA GLN A 108 -3.49 7.68 21.61
C GLN A 108 -3.41 8.43 22.95
N TYR A 109 -4.02 7.88 23.99
CA TYR A 109 -4.20 8.58 25.27
C TYR A 109 -3.36 8.02 26.42
N ASN A 110 -2.88 6.79 26.30
CA ASN A 110 -2.15 6.09 27.34
C ASN A 110 -0.75 5.67 26.85
N ASP A 111 0.17 5.48 27.79
CA ASP A 111 1.47 4.86 27.51
C ASP A 111 1.29 3.33 27.48
N ILE A 112 1.31 2.75 26.28
CA ILE A 112 1.04 1.33 26.04
C ILE A 112 2.29 0.65 25.54
N ASN A 113 2.64 -0.47 26.17
CA ASN A 113 3.61 -1.40 25.60
C ASN A 113 2.97 -2.19 24.44
N ILE A 114 3.11 -1.68 23.22
CA ILE A 114 2.52 -2.28 22.03
C ILE A 114 3.05 -3.69 21.74
N ASP A 115 4.29 -3.99 22.14
CA ASP A 115 4.89 -5.30 21.92
C ASP A 115 4.19 -6.39 22.77
N GLU A 116 3.50 -5.98 23.84
CA GLU A 116 2.67 -6.87 24.67
C GLU A 116 1.17 -6.79 24.36
N GLU A 117 0.63 -5.58 24.18
CA GLU A 117 -0.82 -5.39 24.02
C GLU A 117 -1.31 -5.76 22.62
N PHE A 118 -0.50 -5.56 21.58
CA PHE A 118 -0.92 -5.90 20.23
C PHE A 118 -1.09 -7.42 20.02
N PRO A 119 -0.18 -8.31 20.47
CA PRO A 119 -0.43 -9.75 20.44
C PRO A 119 -1.69 -10.18 21.22
N LYS A 120 -1.97 -9.56 22.38
CA LYS A 120 -3.20 -9.82 23.14
C LYS A 120 -4.44 -9.43 22.35
N LEU A 121 -4.40 -8.29 21.67
CA LEU A 121 -5.47 -7.84 20.77
C LEU A 121 -5.70 -8.86 19.63
N LEU A 122 -4.65 -9.30 18.94
CA LEU A 122 -4.80 -10.26 17.84
C LEU A 122 -5.41 -11.59 18.34
N GLN A 123 -4.98 -12.07 19.50
CA GLN A 123 -5.54 -13.27 20.12
C GLN A 123 -7.02 -13.08 20.50
N ALA A 124 -7.37 -11.94 21.10
CA ALA A 124 -8.76 -11.63 21.45
C ALA A 124 -9.65 -11.52 20.21
N ILE A 125 -9.12 -10.99 19.10
CA ILE A 125 -9.83 -10.95 17.81
C ILE A 125 -10.06 -12.36 17.27
N ALA A 126 -9.05 -13.22 17.33
CA ALA A 126 -9.13 -14.58 16.80
C ALA A 126 -10.09 -15.49 17.58
N ASN A 127 -10.26 -15.23 18.88
CA ASN A 127 -11.14 -15.99 19.76
C ASN A 127 -12.57 -15.42 19.83
N ASP A 128 -12.88 -14.41 19.01
CA ASP A 128 -14.18 -13.74 19.01
C ASP A 128 -15.29 -14.66 18.45
N ASP A 129 -16.32 -14.88 19.26
CA ASP A 129 -17.48 -15.72 18.96
C ASP A 129 -18.80 -14.93 18.86
N ASP A 130 -18.72 -13.59 18.87
CA ASP A 130 -19.90 -12.71 18.84
C ASP A 130 -20.74 -12.97 17.57
N PRO A 131 -22.02 -13.35 17.71
CA PRO A 131 -22.90 -13.63 16.57
C PRO A 131 -23.43 -12.35 15.89
N ASN A 132 -23.24 -11.16 16.47
CA ASN A 132 -23.74 -9.89 15.93
C ASN A 132 -22.82 -9.37 14.81
N LEU A 133 -23.01 -9.94 13.62
CA LEU A 133 -22.17 -9.67 12.45
C LEU A 133 -22.74 -8.57 11.56
N SER A 134 -21.84 -7.72 11.08
CA SER A 134 -22.09 -6.74 10.03
C SER A 134 -21.28 -7.09 8.78
N SER A 135 -21.91 -6.99 7.61
CA SER A 135 -21.18 -7.15 6.36
C SER A 135 -20.46 -5.86 5.97
N ILE A 136 -19.18 -5.99 5.63
CA ILE A 136 -18.32 -4.86 5.26
C ILE A 136 -17.72 -5.15 3.89
N LYS A 137 -17.65 -4.11 3.05
CA LYS A 137 -16.94 -4.14 1.78
C LYS A 137 -15.52 -3.63 1.99
N HIS A 138 -14.53 -4.43 1.60
CA HIS A 138 -13.13 -4.07 1.81
C HIS A 138 -12.22 -4.52 0.67
N ASP A 139 -11.22 -3.69 0.38
CA ASP A 139 -10.17 -3.96 -0.59
C ASP A 139 -8.97 -4.53 0.17
N ILE A 140 -8.37 -5.60 -0.34
CA ILE A 140 -7.15 -6.18 0.23
C ILE A 140 -6.04 -6.02 -0.79
N ASP A 141 -4.94 -5.39 -0.37
CA ASP A 141 -3.79 -5.17 -1.25
C ASP A 141 -3.22 -6.53 -1.69
N ILE A 142 -2.66 -7.32 -0.77
CA ILE A 142 -2.11 -8.65 -1.10
C ILE A 142 -2.40 -9.67 0.02
N LEU A 143 -2.87 -10.85 -0.38
CA LEU A 143 -3.06 -12.01 0.49
C LEU A 143 -2.38 -13.23 -0.14
N PHE A 144 -1.46 -13.84 0.57
CA PHE A 144 -0.68 -14.96 0.05
C PHE A 144 -0.45 -16.05 1.08
N GLN A 145 -0.44 -17.30 0.63
CA GLN A 145 -0.31 -18.47 1.47
C GLN A 145 1.04 -19.14 1.26
N ASN A 146 1.71 -19.52 2.34
CA ASN A 146 2.89 -20.39 2.27
C ASN A 146 2.44 -21.81 1.94
N LYS A 147 2.98 -22.38 0.84
CA LYS A 147 2.60 -23.71 0.35
C LYS A 147 2.95 -24.85 1.29
N GLN A 148 3.94 -24.66 2.16
CA GLN A 148 4.42 -25.70 3.08
C GLN A 148 3.66 -25.67 4.41
N THR A 149 3.46 -24.48 4.99
CA THR A 149 2.85 -24.35 6.33
C THR A 149 1.34 -24.12 6.29
N GLY A 150 0.80 -23.64 5.17
CA GLY A 150 -0.60 -23.19 5.08
C GLY A 150 -0.88 -21.86 5.76
N ASP A 151 0.13 -21.20 6.34
CA ASP A 151 0.04 -19.86 6.91
C ASP A 151 -0.34 -18.86 5.81
N ILE A 152 -1.28 -17.97 6.13
CA ILE A 152 -1.71 -16.89 5.25
C ILE A 152 -1.11 -15.59 5.76
N TYR A 153 -0.50 -14.83 4.85
CA TYR A 153 0.09 -13.54 5.09
C TYR A 153 -0.76 -12.47 4.43
N PHE A 154 -1.21 -11.51 5.23
CA PHE A 154 -1.88 -10.30 4.76
C PHE A 154 -0.86 -9.18 4.71
N LEU A 155 -0.70 -8.56 3.54
CA LEU A 155 0.19 -7.42 3.35
C LEU A 155 -0.65 -6.17 3.05
N GLU A 156 -0.56 -5.16 3.91
CA GLU A 156 -1.00 -3.79 3.57
C GLU A 156 0.22 -3.03 3.06
N VAL A 157 0.20 -2.61 1.80
CA VAL A 157 1.36 -2.03 1.10
C VAL A 157 1.33 -0.51 1.24
N LYS A 158 2.47 0.05 1.62
CA LYS A 158 2.70 1.50 1.70
C LYS A 158 4.04 1.83 1.07
N TYR A 159 4.10 2.95 0.33
CA TYR A 159 5.35 3.39 -0.28
C TYR A 159 6.34 3.89 0.77
N ASN A 160 5.87 4.78 1.65
CA ASN A 160 6.64 5.44 2.71
C ASN A 160 5.84 5.48 4.00
N ASP A 161 6.58 5.67 5.09
CA ASP A 161 6.06 5.97 6.41
C ASP A 161 6.00 7.49 6.61
N ASP A 162 5.16 8.18 5.82
CA ASP A 162 5.09 9.64 5.75
C ASP A 162 3.66 10.20 5.91
N HIS A 163 2.76 9.41 6.49
CA HIS A 163 1.36 9.80 6.64
C HIS A 163 1.16 10.91 7.68
N ASP A 164 0.36 11.92 7.32
CA ASP A 164 -0.17 12.91 8.24
C ASP A 164 -0.95 12.24 9.39
N THR A 165 -1.00 12.89 10.55
CA THR A 165 -1.48 12.31 11.82
C THR A 165 -2.86 11.63 11.74
N GLY A 166 -3.83 12.22 11.04
CA GLY A 166 -5.17 11.60 10.86
C GLY A 166 -5.12 10.32 10.02
N LYS A 167 -4.43 10.36 8.87
CA LYS A 167 -4.24 9.19 8.01
C LYS A 167 -3.46 8.08 8.72
N PHE A 168 -2.53 8.46 9.59
CA PHE A 168 -1.76 7.51 10.38
C PHE A 168 -2.66 6.66 11.28
N VAL A 169 -3.59 7.26 12.02
CA VAL A 169 -4.55 6.51 12.86
C VAL A 169 -5.41 5.59 12.01
N ASP A 170 -5.97 6.12 10.92
CA ASP A 170 -6.93 5.39 10.09
C ASP A 170 -6.30 4.19 9.39
N ILE A 171 -5.03 4.28 8.96
CA ILE A 171 -4.32 3.14 8.35
C ILE A 171 -4.10 2.03 9.36
N ASN A 172 -3.70 2.35 10.59
CA ASN A 172 -3.48 1.34 11.63
C ASN A 172 -4.81 0.69 12.05
N ARG A 173 -5.89 1.48 12.19
CA ARG A 173 -7.23 0.95 12.43
C ARG A 173 -7.68 0.02 11.30
N LYS A 174 -7.56 0.47 10.04
CA LYS A 174 -7.90 -0.31 8.85
C LYS A 174 -7.16 -1.64 8.87
N PHE A 175 -5.83 -1.61 9.07
CA PHE A 175 -4.97 -2.79 9.10
C PHE A 175 -5.44 -3.85 10.10
N ILE A 176 -5.77 -3.44 11.33
CA ILE A 176 -6.24 -4.36 12.38
C ILE A 176 -7.65 -4.88 12.06
N LYS A 177 -8.54 -4.01 11.54
CA LYS A 177 -9.88 -4.45 11.10
C LYS A 177 -9.78 -5.48 9.98
N THR A 178 -8.89 -5.30 9.01
CA THR A 178 -8.65 -6.28 7.94
C THR A 178 -8.17 -7.63 8.48
N TYR A 179 -7.29 -7.64 9.49
CA TYR A 179 -6.93 -8.87 10.19
C TYR A 179 -8.15 -9.57 10.79
N ALA A 180 -9.03 -8.83 11.48
CA ALA A 180 -10.24 -9.39 12.10
C ALA A 180 -11.17 -10.05 11.06
N TYR A 181 -11.34 -9.42 9.91
CA TYR A 181 -12.12 -9.98 8.80
C TYR A 181 -11.53 -11.30 8.31
N LEU A 182 -10.21 -11.33 8.13
CA LEU A 182 -9.49 -12.47 7.57
C LEU A 182 -9.46 -13.68 8.50
N VAL A 183 -9.31 -13.47 9.82
CA VAL A 183 -9.34 -14.59 10.77
C VAL A 183 -10.71 -15.29 10.77
N ARG A 184 -11.79 -14.52 10.61
CA ARG A 184 -13.14 -15.07 10.50
C ARG A 184 -13.39 -15.75 9.15
N GLU A 185 -12.85 -15.20 8.07
CA GLU A 185 -12.95 -15.79 6.72
C GLU A 185 -12.17 -17.11 6.61
N PHE A 186 -11.01 -17.21 7.29
CA PHE A 186 -10.13 -18.37 7.24
C PHE A 186 -9.89 -18.98 8.63
N PRO A 187 -10.92 -19.54 9.30
CA PRO A 187 -10.84 -19.96 10.70
C PRO A 187 -9.88 -21.13 10.94
N LYS A 188 -9.47 -21.84 9.89
CA LYS A 188 -8.54 -22.97 9.95
C LYS A 188 -7.07 -22.58 9.67
N ASN A 189 -6.82 -21.34 9.27
CA ASN A 189 -5.52 -20.88 8.86
C ASN A 189 -4.99 -19.84 9.85
N LYS A 190 -3.68 -19.90 10.11
CA LYS A 190 -3.01 -18.85 10.85
C LYS A 190 -2.82 -17.65 9.93
N ILE A 191 -3.45 -16.53 10.27
CA ILE A 191 -3.27 -15.25 9.58
C ILE A 191 -2.12 -14.47 10.24
N LYS A 192 -1.20 -13.97 9.42
CA LYS A 192 -0.07 -13.12 9.82
C LYS A 192 -0.20 -11.75 9.12
N PRO A 193 -0.67 -10.71 9.82
CA PRO A 193 -0.81 -9.39 9.23
C PRO A 193 0.53 -8.65 9.23
N ILE A 194 0.88 -8.04 8.10
CA ILE A 194 2.12 -7.30 7.87
C ILE A 194 1.80 -5.93 7.28
N LEU A 195 2.14 -4.87 8.00
CA LEU A 195 2.17 -3.52 7.44
C LEU A 195 3.52 -3.32 6.76
N PHE A 196 3.51 -3.26 5.44
CA PHE A 196 4.72 -3.19 4.64
C PHE A 196 4.99 -1.77 4.15
N PHE A 197 6.21 -1.29 4.40
CA PHE A 197 6.73 -0.07 3.80
C PHE A 197 7.77 -0.43 2.77
N PHE A 198 7.61 0.02 1.53
CA PHE A 198 8.55 -0.28 0.46
C PHE A 198 9.94 0.27 0.76
N ASN A 199 10.04 1.49 1.31
CA ASN A 199 11.31 2.08 1.70
C ASN A 199 11.73 1.74 3.13
N ASN A 200 13.04 1.70 3.37
CA ASN A 200 13.64 1.42 4.68
C ASN A 200 13.46 2.55 5.72
N LYS A 201 13.19 3.78 5.27
CA LYS A 201 13.13 4.95 6.15
C LYS A 201 12.00 4.80 7.17
N LYS A 202 12.34 4.98 8.44
CA LYS A 202 11.41 5.15 9.55
C LYS A 202 11.31 6.64 9.87
N MET A 203 10.09 7.18 9.93
CA MET A 203 9.89 8.57 10.33
C MET A 203 9.63 8.69 11.82
N LYS A 204 8.47 8.21 12.28
CA LYS A 204 8.09 8.17 13.70
C LYS A 204 7.96 6.72 14.14
N GLY A 205 8.07 6.46 15.44
CA GLY A 205 7.67 5.18 16.00
C GLY A 205 6.18 4.93 15.75
N ASN A 206 5.82 3.70 15.39
CA ASN A 206 4.41 3.30 15.36
C ASN A 206 3.99 2.96 16.80
N ILE A 207 2.89 3.56 17.26
CA ILE A 207 2.33 3.37 18.61
C ILE A 207 1.11 2.43 18.61
N TYR A 208 0.78 1.83 17.47
CA TYR A 208 -0.35 0.92 17.29
C TYR A 208 0.10 -0.49 16.90
N ILE A 209 1.19 -0.60 16.13
CA ILE A 209 1.67 -1.86 15.56
C ILE A 209 3.16 -2.04 15.91
N PRO A 210 3.54 -3.18 16.51
CA PRO A 210 4.92 -3.53 16.80
C PRO A 210 5.83 -3.52 15.57
N GLU A 211 6.95 -2.80 15.68
CA GLU A 211 7.91 -2.65 14.58
C GLU A 211 8.57 -3.98 14.21
N LEU A 212 8.94 -4.79 15.20
CA LEU A 212 9.74 -6.00 14.99
C LEU A 212 8.90 -7.19 14.48
N THR A 213 7.62 -7.26 14.81
CA THR A 213 6.80 -8.45 14.51
C THR A 213 5.82 -8.25 13.37
N ASN A 214 5.28 -7.04 13.18
CA ASN A 214 4.16 -6.79 12.27
C ASN A 214 4.42 -5.68 11.25
N ILE A 215 5.51 -4.92 11.40
CA ILE A 215 5.98 -4.00 10.36
C ILE A 215 7.15 -4.66 9.64
N ARG A 216 7.17 -4.55 8.31
CA ARG A 216 8.33 -4.92 7.50
C ARG A 216 8.66 -3.77 6.57
N ARG A 217 9.91 -3.31 6.59
CA ARG A 217 10.38 -2.24 5.72
C ARG A 217 11.33 -2.83 4.69
N GLY A 218 11.19 -2.43 3.43
CA GLY A 218 12.04 -2.76 2.29
C GLY A 218 12.85 -4.05 2.49
N LYS A 219 14.10 -3.88 2.92
CA LYS A 219 15.06 -4.95 3.15
C LYS A 219 14.55 -6.09 4.04
N ALA A 220 13.93 -5.79 5.18
CA ALA A 220 13.45 -6.81 6.11
C ALA A 220 12.36 -7.70 5.49
N PHE A 221 11.46 -7.12 4.67
CA PHE A 221 10.48 -7.93 3.94
C PHE A 221 11.16 -8.83 2.91
N PHE A 222 12.08 -8.25 2.13
CA PHE A 222 12.76 -8.98 1.06
C PHE A 222 13.58 -10.15 1.61
N GLU A 223 14.34 -9.94 2.67
CA GLU A 223 15.14 -10.99 3.31
C GLU A 223 14.28 -12.14 3.87
N GLU A 224 13.11 -11.83 4.45
CA GLU A 224 12.23 -12.85 5.02
C GLU A 224 11.42 -13.59 3.94
N PHE A 225 10.87 -12.86 2.96
CA PHE A 225 9.83 -13.36 2.06
C PHE A 225 10.29 -13.58 0.63
N LEU A 226 11.44 -13.06 0.20
CA LEU A 226 11.81 -13.06 -1.21
C LEU A 226 13.25 -13.57 -1.45
N ARG A 227 13.46 -14.23 -2.58
CA ARG A 227 14.81 -14.58 -3.07
C ARG A 227 15.53 -13.39 -3.73
N ILE A 228 14.78 -12.42 -4.25
CA ILE A 228 15.35 -11.20 -4.81
C ILE A 228 15.83 -10.29 -3.68
N LYS A 229 17.00 -9.66 -3.86
CA LYS A 229 17.54 -8.70 -2.91
C LYS A 229 16.86 -7.34 -3.07
N TYR A 230 16.62 -6.66 -1.96
CA TYR A 230 16.07 -5.31 -1.97
C TYR A 230 17.00 -4.34 -2.72
N GLU A 231 18.31 -4.48 -2.54
CA GLU A 231 19.34 -3.63 -3.13
C GLU A 231 19.34 -3.69 -4.67
N ASP A 232 18.99 -4.85 -5.26
CA ASP A 232 18.86 -5.01 -6.70
C ASP A 232 17.72 -4.13 -7.25
N VAL A 233 16.58 -4.12 -6.55
CA VAL A 233 15.40 -3.33 -6.94
C VAL A 233 15.66 -1.84 -6.70
N ASP A 234 16.19 -1.48 -5.54
CA ASP A 234 16.51 -0.08 -5.20
C ASP A 234 17.50 0.53 -6.19
N SER A 235 18.59 -0.19 -6.50
CA SER A 235 19.61 0.28 -7.46
C SER A 235 19.01 0.46 -8.85
N TYR A 236 18.17 -0.48 -9.30
CA TYR A 236 17.54 -0.39 -10.61
C TYR A 236 16.58 0.80 -10.71
N MET A 237 15.71 0.98 -9.70
CA MET A 237 14.75 2.08 -9.68
C MET A 237 15.43 3.45 -9.67
N ARG A 238 16.52 3.60 -8.91
CA ARG A 238 17.34 4.84 -8.89
C ARG A 238 17.98 5.12 -10.25
N ASN A 239 18.55 4.09 -10.88
CA ASN A 239 19.16 4.26 -12.20
C ASN A 239 18.11 4.60 -13.27
N LEU A 240 16.92 4.00 -13.19
CA LEU A 240 15.84 4.29 -14.10
C LEU A 240 15.30 5.71 -13.92
N SER A 241 15.12 6.18 -12.68
CA SER A 241 14.58 7.52 -12.41
C SER A 241 15.45 8.62 -12.98
N GLU A 242 16.78 8.46 -12.88
CA GLU A 242 17.78 9.40 -13.37
C GLU A 242 18.29 9.09 -14.79
N SER A 243 17.68 8.13 -15.49
CA SER A 243 18.09 7.83 -16.87
C SER A 243 17.80 9.03 -17.80
N PRO A 244 18.69 9.30 -18.78
CA PRO A 244 18.48 10.39 -19.73
C PRO A 244 17.13 10.32 -20.45
N GLU A 245 16.69 9.12 -20.79
CA GLU A 245 15.41 8.86 -21.47
C GLU A 245 14.23 9.24 -20.57
N ASN A 246 14.28 8.87 -19.29
CA ASN A 246 13.21 9.18 -18.34
C ASN A 246 13.16 10.69 -18.05
N ILE A 247 14.30 11.32 -17.77
CA ILE A 247 14.38 12.78 -17.58
C ILE A 247 13.78 13.52 -18.78
N LYS A 248 14.18 13.12 -20.01
CA LYS A 248 13.65 13.71 -21.24
C LYS A 248 12.13 13.57 -21.34
N ALA A 249 11.56 12.42 -20.95
CA ALA A 249 10.12 12.21 -20.99
C ALA A 249 9.36 13.17 -20.05
N PHE A 250 9.89 13.43 -18.85
CA PHE A 250 9.31 14.40 -17.92
C PHE A 250 9.49 15.86 -18.40
N ASP A 251 10.65 16.19 -18.99
CA ASP A 251 10.89 17.51 -19.59
C ASP A 251 9.94 17.82 -20.75
N ASP A 252 9.73 16.84 -21.64
CA ASP A 252 8.82 16.99 -22.77
C ASP A 252 7.36 17.16 -22.29
N LEU A 253 6.97 16.42 -21.24
CA LEU A 253 5.67 16.58 -20.61
C LEU A 253 5.51 17.99 -20.00
N TYR A 254 6.52 18.48 -19.29
CA TYR A 254 6.53 19.83 -18.73
C TYR A 254 6.37 20.89 -19.83
N LYS A 255 7.18 20.82 -20.90
CA LYS A 255 7.11 21.75 -22.04
C LYS A 255 5.72 21.73 -22.69
N LYS A 256 5.16 20.54 -22.90
CA LYS A 256 3.81 20.36 -23.44
C LYS A 256 2.78 21.12 -22.60
N ILE A 257 2.80 20.95 -21.27
CA ILE A 257 1.83 21.59 -20.37
C ILE A 257 2.02 23.11 -20.32
N MET A 258 3.27 23.58 -20.29
CA MET A 258 3.55 25.02 -20.27
C MET A 258 3.14 25.73 -21.56
N SER A 259 3.08 25.02 -22.68
CA SER A 259 2.62 25.56 -23.97
C SER A 259 1.09 25.73 -24.08
N ILE A 260 0.32 25.21 -23.13
CA ILE A 260 -1.15 25.29 -23.16
C ILE A 260 -1.58 26.74 -22.93
N ARG A 261 -2.19 27.33 -23.95
CA ARG A 261 -2.74 28.69 -23.89
C ARG A 261 -4.14 28.71 -23.25
N HIS A 262 -4.54 29.91 -22.84
CA HIS A 262 -5.91 30.21 -22.42
C HIS A 262 -6.86 30.19 -23.60
#